data_AF-A0A2L2YRG3-F1
#
_entry.id   AF-A0A2L2YRG3-F1
#
_cell.length_a   1.000
_cell.length_b   1.000
_cell.length_c   1.000
_cell.angle_alpha   90.00
_cell.angle_beta   90.00
_cell.angle_gamma   90.00
#
_symmetry.space_group_name_H-M   'P 1'
#
loop_
_entity.id
_entity.type
_entity.pdbx_description
1 polymer ?
#
loop_
_entity_poly.entity_id
_entity_poly.type
_entity_poly.pdbx_seq_one_letter_code
_entity_poly.pdbx_strand_id
1 'polypeptide(L)'
;YPQEFSFENYECIGFDLDHTICRYKLQNLFTLIYKSLASYLIETYDYPKELAEVSESDFSFAQKGIILDKRRGNFLKLDSQYRIVQATHGTRLLAQEEIYAIYGPNRIWEETKGIPHKLVMLNALNEPFYVFKDYFV
;
A
#
# COMPACT_ATOMS: atom_id res chain seq x y z
N TYR A 1 18.54 10.45 21.10
CA TYR A 1 19.16 11.72 20.67
C TYR A 1 19.06 11.80 19.17
N PRO A 2 18.52 12.88 18.58
CA PRO A 2 18.58 13.05 17.13
C PRO A 2 20.07 13.12 16.73
N GLN A 3 20.48 12.29 15.77
CA GLN A 3 21.78 12.45 15.14
C GLN A 3 21.72 13.71 14.27
N GLU A 4 22.63 14.66 14.49
CA GLU A 4 22.79 15.79 13.58
C GLU A 4 23.39 15.28 12.26
N PHE A 5 22.71 15.61 11.16
CA PHE A 5 23.17 15.32 9.81
C PHE A 5 23.88 16.55 9.24
N SER A 6 25.11 16.38 8.75
CA SER A 6 25.85 17.41 8.01
C SER A 6 26.42 16.81 6.73
N PHE A 7 26.27 17.53 5.61
CA PHE A 7 26.87 17.16 4.33
C PHE A 7 28.40 17.18 4.37
N GLU A 8 29.00 17.98 5.26
CA GLU A 8 30.46 18.09 5.42
C GLU A 8 31.09 16.77 5.88
N ASN A 9 30.32 15.87 6.47
CA ASN A 9 30.78 14.58 6.95
C ASN A 9 30.90 13.51 5.84
N TYR A 10 30.56 13.84 4.59
CA TYR A 10 30.48 12.88 3.49
C TYR A 10 31.17 13.39 2.22
N GLU A 11 32.04 12.58 1.62
CA GLU A 11 32.76 12.90 0.39
C GLU A 11 31.96 12.56 -0.88
N CYS A 12 30.98 11.69 -0.76
CA CYS A 12 30.13 11.26 -1.87
C CYS A 12 28.67 11.18 -1.44
N ILE A 13 27.79 11.43 -2.40
CA ILE A 13 26.34 11.32 -2.22
C ILE A 13 25.83 10.39 -3.32
N GLY A 14 25.32 9.23 -2.91
CA GLY A 14 24.61 8.31 -3.79
C GLY A 14 23.14 8.68 -3.86
N PHE A 15 22.59 8.66 -5.07
CA PHE A 15 21.17 8.85 -5.31
C PHE A 15 20.62 7.57 -5.94
N ASP A 16 19.43 7.17 -5.51
CA ASP A 16 18.65 6.20 -6.26
C ASP A 16 18.23 6.80 -7.62
N LEU A 17 17.97 5.96 -8.61
CA LEU A 17 17.57 6.42 -9.94
C LEU A 17 16.06 6.59 -10.01
N ASP A 18 15.32 5.48 -9.90
CA ASP A 18 13.89 5.46 -10.15
C ASP A 18 13.15 6.19 -9.03
N HIS A 19 12.26 7.10 -9.41
CA HIS A 19 11.52 7.97 -8.50
C HIS A 19 12.36 8.90 -7.60
N THR A 20 13.69 8.94 -7.78
CA THR A 20 14.60 9.87 -7.10
C THR A 20 15.21 10.86 -8.11
N ILE A 21 16.09 10.41 -9.02
CA ILE A 21 16.58 11.24 -10.13
C ILE A 21 15.60 11.20 -11.31
N CYS A 22 15.18 9.99 -11.70
CA CYS A 22 14.26 9.76 -12.81
C CYS A 22 12.82 9.84 -12.30
N ARG A 23 12.12 10.92 -12.69
CA ARG A 23 10.73 11.14 -12.30
C ARG A 23 9.78 10.67 -13.40
N TYR A 24 8.85 9.81 -13.01
CA TYR A 24 7.83 9.27 -13.90
C TYR A 24 6.54 10.09 -13.87
N LYS A 25 5.80 10.07 -14.98
CA LYS A 25 4.38 10.42 -14.96
C LYS A 25 3.63 9.27 -14.30
N LEU A 26 3.32 9.41 -13.01
CA LEU A 26 2.77 8.34 -12.16
C LEU A 26 1.52 7.69 -12.76
N GLN A 27 0.62 8.51 -13.30
CA GLN A 27 -0.61 8.05 -13.95
C GLN A 27 -0.34 7.08 -15.12
N ASN A 28 0.60 7.43 -16.01
CA ASN A 28 1.00 6.57 -17.12
C ASN A 28 1.69 5.30 -16.61
N LEU A 29 2.57 5.43 -15.61
CA LEU A 29 3.33 4.32 -15.04
C LEU A 29 2.40 3.30 -14.36
N PHE A 30 1.50 3.74 -13.49
CA PHE A 30 0.56 2.87 -12.79
C PHE A 30 -0.41 2.18 -13.75
N THR A 31 -0.91 2.91 -14.75
CA THR A 31 -1.75 2.30 -15.81
C THR A 31 -0.98 1.21 -16.57
N LEU A 32 0.28 1.46 -16.91
CA LEU A 32 1.12 0.47 -17.58
C LEU A 32 1.35 -0.77 -16.70
N ILE A 33 1.79 -0.58 -15.45
CA ILE A 33 2.04 -1.67 -14.49
C ILE A 33 0.78 -2.51 -14.30
N TYR A 34 -0.37 -1.86 -14.06
CA TYR A 34 -1.64 -2.55 -13.86
C TYR A 34 -2.02 -3.38 -15.09
N LYS A 35 -1.99 -2.79 -16.29
CA LYS A 35 -2.35 -3.49 -17.53
C LYS A 35 -1.43 -4.67 -17.80
N SER A 36 -0.12 -4.51 -17.60
CA SER A 36 0.85 -5.61 -17.73
C SER A 36 0.54 -6.77 -16.78
N LEU A 37 0.21 -6.47 -15.52
CA LEU A 37 -0.16 -7.51 -14.55
C LEU A 37 -1.51 -8.16 -14.88
N ALA A 38 -2.52 -7.37 -15.25
CA ALA A 38 -3.83 -7.87 -15.64
C ALA A 38 -3.74 -8.81 -16.84
N SER A 39 -3.00 -8.41 -17.90
CA SER A 39 -2.75 -9.26 -19.07
C SER A 39 -2.10 -10.58 -18.67
N TYR A 40 -1.06 -10.55 -17.83
CA TYR A 40 -0.41 -11.76 -17.36
C TYR A 40 -1.37 -12.70 -16.60
N LEU A 41 -2.23 -12.14 -15.72
CA LEU A 41 -3.21 -12.92 -14.97
C LEU A 41 -4.30 -13.53 -15.87
N ILE A 42 -4.77 -12.77 -16.87
CA ILE A 42 -5.76 -13.24 -17.85
C ILE A 42 -5.17 -14.37 -18.70
N GLU A 43 -3.98 -14.16 -19.26
CA GLU A 43 -3.36 -15.09 -20.20
C GLU A 43 -2.83 -16.37 -19.53
N THR A 44 -2.30 -16.25 -18.31
CA THR A 44 -1.62 -17.37 -17.62
C THR A 44 -2.55 -18.11 -16.67
N TYR A 45 -3.52 -17.42 -16.07
CA TYR A 45 -4.37 -17.96 -14.99
C TYR A 45 -5.87 -17.90 -15.30
N ASP A 46 -6.26 -17.54 -16.54
CA ASP A 46 -7.65 -17.49 -17.00
C ASP A 46 -8.56 -16.59 -16.15
N TYR A 47 -8.00 -15.47 -15.68
CA TYR A 47 -8.78 -14.44 -14.99
C TYR A 47 -9.76 -13.73 -15.96
N PRO A 48 -10.87 -13.16 -15.47
CA PRO A 48 -11.83 -12.43 -16.30
C PRO A 48 -11.17 -11.29 -17.09
N LYS A 49 -11.55 -11.14 -18.36
CA LYS A 49 -10.92 -10.17 -19.28
C LYS A 49 -11.18 -8.72 -18.88
N GLU A 50 -12.29 -8.50 -18.19
CA GLU A 50 -12.71 -7.23 -17.61
C GLU A 50 -11.67 -6.70 -16.62
N LEU A 51 -10.78 -7.55 -16.08
CA LEU A 51 -9.68 -7.11 -15.21
C LEU A 51 -8.76 -6.09 -15.90
N ALA A 52 -8.62 -6.14 -17.22
CA ALA A 52 -7.82 -5.18 -17.98
C ALA A 52 -8.51 -3.82 -18.17
N GLU A 53 -9.81 -3.72 -17.84
CA GLU A 53 -10.59 -2.50 -17.91
C GLU A 53 -10.32 -1.68 -16.63
N VAL A 54 -9.41 -0.71 -16.73
CA VAL A 54 -9.10 0.21 -15.64
C VAL A 54 -9.14 1.65 -16.13
N SER A 55 -9.72 2.51 -15.31
CA SER A 55 -9.75 3.95 -15.45
C SER A 55 -8.78 4.62 -14.49
N GLU A 56 -8.45 5.88 -14.77
CA GLU A 56 -7.57 6.66 -13.91
C GLU A 56 -8.15 6.89 -12.51
N SER A 57 -9.49 7.02 -12.41
CA SER A 57 -10.21 7.15 -11.14
C SER A 57 -10.07 5.93 -10.24
N ASP A 58 -9.80 4.76 -10.81
CA ASP A 58 -9.67 3.51 -10.04
C ASP A 58 -8.40 3.50 -9.20
N PHE A 59 -7.40 4.33 -9.50
CA PHE A 59 -6.18 4.44 -8.69
C PHE A 59 -6.31 5.39 -7.49
N SER A 60 -7.44 6.09 -7.34
CA SER A 60 -7.63 7.11 -6.29
C SER A 60 -7.53 6.57 -4.85
N PHE A 61 -7.76 5.26 -4.65
CA PHE A 61 -7.62 4.63 -3.35
C PHE A 61 -6.17 4.21 -3.03
N ALA A 62 -5.28 4.14 -4.02
CA ALA A 62 -3.90 3.71 -3.83
C ALA A 62 -3.07 4.83 -3.19
N GLN A 63 -2.77 4.68 -1.90
CA GLN A 63 -1.98 5.66 -1.15
C GLN A 63 -0.86 4.97 -0.37
N LYS A 64 0.21 5.73 -0.13
CA LYS A 64 1.31 5.30 0.72
C LYS A 64 0.82 4.98 2.14
N GLY A 65 1.33 3.86 2.68
CA GLY A 65 1.08 3.43 4.05
C GLY A 65 -0.29 2.78 4.27
N ILE A 66 -0.98 2.37 3.20
CA ILE A 66 -2.18 1.53 3.33
C ILE A 66 -1.77 0.10 3.72
N ILE A 67 -2.62 -0.55 4.51
CA ILE A 67 -2.46 -1.94 4.93
C ILE A 67 -3.58 -2.77 4.30
N LEU A 68 -3.22 -3.84 3.60
CA LEU A 68 -4.19 -4.86 3.17
C LEU A 68 -4.36 -5.90 4.28
N ASP A 69 -5.57 -6.04 4.82
CA ASP A 69 -6.03 -7.21 5.55
C ASP A 69 -6.36 -8.31 4.52
N LYS A 70 -5.46 -9.28 4.36
CA LYS A 70 -5.61 -10.35 3.36
C LYS A 70 -6.75 -11.30 3.68
N ARG A 71 -7.08 -11.47 4.98
CA ARG A 71 -8.13 -12.40 5.41
C ARG A 71 -9.51 -11.87 5.02
N ARG A 72 -9.68 -10.55 5.08
CA ARG A 72 -10.98 -9.90 4.88
C ARG A 72 -11.08 -9.13 3.56
N GLY A 73 -9.98 -8.98 2.83
CA GLY A 73 -9.95 -8.20 1.58
C GLY A 73 -10.15 -6.70 1.81
N ASN A 74 -9.72 -6.19 2.97
CA ASN A 74 -9.92 -4.80 3.35
C ASN A 74 -8.62 -4.00 3.25
N PHE A 75 -8.69 -2.78 2.78
CA PHE A 75 -7.60 -1.82 2.85
C PHE A 75 -7.82 -0.87 4.01
N LEU A 76 -6.79 -0.67 4.84
CA LEU A 76 -6.86 0.08 6.08
C LEU A 76 -5.87 1.25 6.06
N LYS A 77 -6.33 2.43 6.45
CA LYS A 77 -5.49 3.56 6.80
C LYS A 77 -5.46 3.70 8.31
N LEU A 78 -4.25 3.74 8.87
CA LEU A 78 -4.05 3.88 10.32
C LEU A 78 -3.55 5.27 10.68
N ASP A 79 -3.91 5.74 11.88
CA ASP A 79 -3.25 6.88 12.53
C ASP A 79 -1.93 6.46 13.21
N SER A 80 -1.24 7.43 13.81
CA SER A 80 0.01 7.21 14.56
C SER A 80 -0.14 6.34 15.82
N GLN A 81 -1.37 6.07 16.25
CA GLN A 81 -1.70 5.22 17.39
C GLN A 81 -2.29 3.88 16.92
N TYR A 82 -2.13 3.53 15.64
CA TYR A 82 -2.62 2.29 15.01
C TYR A 82 -4.14 2.14 14.95
N ARG A 83 -4.90 3.23 15.11
CA ARG A 83 -6.36 3.20 14.95
C ARG A 83 -6.73 3.33 13.47
N ILE A 84 -7.71 2.55 13.04
CA ILE A 84 -8.26 2.60 11.69
C ILE A 84 -9.05 3.90 11.55
N VAL A 85 -8.53 4.82 10.74
CA VAL A 85 -9.18 6.09 10.41
C VAL A 85 -10.03 6.00 9.15
N GLN A 86 -9.70 5.06 8.25
CA GLN A 86 -10.45 4.78 7.04
C GLN A 86 -10.25 3.32 6.64
N ALA A 87 -11.30 2.69 6.13
CA ALA A 87 -11.22 1.34 5.58
C ALA A 87 -12.08 1.19 4.32
N THR A 88 -11.63 0.36 3.38
CA THR A 88 -12.40 -0.05 2.21
C THR A 88 -12.41 -1.58 2.12
N HIS A 89 -13.47 -2.15 1.53
CA HIS A 89 -13.49 -3.54 1.08
C HIS A 89 -13.42 -3.54 -0.45
N GLY A 90 -12.30 -3.99 -1.00
CA GLY A 90 -11.94 -3.61 -2.36
C GLY A 90 -11.92 -2.08 -2.49
N THR A 91 -12.69 -1.54 -3.44
CA THR A 91 -12.84 -0.09 -3.66
C THR A 91 -14.01 0.54 -2.88
N ARG A 92 -14.88 -0.26 -2.24
CA ARG A 92 -16.04 0.23 -1.52
C ARG A 92 -15.63 0.75 -0.15
N LEU A 93 -15.92 2.01 0.16
CA LEU A 93 -15.73 2.57 1.48
C LEU A 93 -16.61 1.86 2.53
N LEU A 94 -16.03 1.52 3.68
CA LEU A 94 -16.75 0.92 4.80
C LEU A 94 -17.35 2.01 5.68
N ALA A 95 -18.60 1.80 6.10
CA ALA A 95 -19.25 2.62 7.10
C ALA A 95 -18.60 2.39 8.48
N GLN A 96 -18.79 3.35 9.38
CA GLN A 96 -18.15 3.32 10.69
C GLN A 96 -18.63 2.12 11.53
N GLU A 97 -19.89 1.73 11.36
CA GLU A 97 -20.53 0.57 11.99
C GLU A 97 -19.94 -0.74 11.47
N GLU A 98 -19.66 -0.83 10.16
CA GLU A 98 -18.97 -1.98 9.55
C GLU A 98 -17.56 -2.13 10.13
N ILE A 99 -16.82 -1.02 10.27
CA ILE A 99 -15.49 -1.02 10.87
C ILE A 99 -15.54 -1.52 12.32
N TYR A 100 -16.53 -1.08 13.11
CA TYR A 100 -16.68 -1.54 14.50
C TYR A 100 -17.04 -3.02 14.58
N ALA A 101 -17.91 -3.49 13.68
CA ALA A 101 -18.28 -4.91 13.62
C ALA A 101 -17.08 -5.80 13.27
N ILE A 102 -16.19 -5.33 12.39
CA ILE A 102 -15.05 -6.12 11.89
C ILE A 102 -13.83 -6.03 12.83
N TYR A 103 -13.48 -4.82 13.28
CA TYR A 103 -12.23 -4.51 14.00
C TYR A 103 -12.45 -4.09 15.45
N GLY A 104 -13.69 -4.17 15.94
CA GLY A 104 -14.05 -3.83 17.30
C GLY A 104 -14.23 -2.33 17.56
N PRO A 105 -14.78 -1.97 18.73
CA PRO A 105 -15.19 -0.59 19.05
C PRO A 105 -14.01 0.39 19.12
N ASN A 106 -12.81 -0.12 19.43
CA ASN A 106 -11.61 0.71 19.51
C ASN A 106 -10.99 1.01 18.13
N ARG A 107 -11.49 0.36 17.06
CA ARG A 107 -10.93 0.46 15.69
C ARG A 107 -9.45 0.10 15.63
N ILE A 108 -9.03 -0.84 16.47
CA ILE A 108 -7.64 -1.32 16.49
C ILE A 108 -7.67 -2.80 16.14
N TRP A 109 -6.93 -3.14 15.10
CA TRP A 109 -6.66 -4.53 14.78
C TRP A 109 -5.37 -4.93 15.50
N GLU A 110 -5.43 -5.90 16.41
CA GLU A 110 -4.27 -6.27 17.24
C GLU A 110 -3.06 -6.70 16.39
N GLU A 111 -3.31 -7.34 15.24
CA GLU A 111 -2.30 -7.75 14.27
C GLU A 111 -1.54 -6.58 13.64
N THR A 112 -2.07 -5.34 13.69
CA THR A 112 -1.38 -4.15 13.18
C THR A 112 -0.67 -3.36 14.28
N LYS A 113 -0.80 -3.75 15.56
CA LYS A 113 -0.05 -3.13 16.65
C LYS A 113 1.42 -3.51 16.54
N GLY A 114 2.29 -2.50 16.68
CA GLY A 114 3.72 -2.75 16.60
C GLY A 114 4.15 -3.08 15.17
N ILE A 115 3.58 -2.40 14.18
CA ILE A 115 4.24 -2.17 12.89
C ILE A 115 5.23 -0.98 13.06
N PRO A 116 6.53 -1.19 13.37
CA PRO A 116 7.58 -0.24 13.02
C PRO A 116 8.58 -0.89 12.06
N HIS A 117 8.86 -0.24 10.93
CA HIS A 117 9.91 -0.52 9.92
C HIS A 117 10.12 -1.97 9.39
N LYS A 118 9.52 -3.02 9.97
CA LYS A 118 9.86 -4.44 9.81
C LYS A 118 9.40 -5.13 8.52
N LEU A 119 8.80 -4.44 7.56
CA LEU A 119 8.61 -5.06 6.24
C LEU A 119 9.90 -4.98 5.42
N VAL A 120 10.77 -5.97 5.61
CA VAL A 120 11.66 -6.50 4.57
C VAL A 120 11.45 -8.01 4.63
N MET A 121 10.43 -8.51 3.93
CA MET A 121 10.51 -9.16 2.60
C MET A 121 10.49 -10.71 2.63
N LEU A 122 10.79 -11.40 3.74
CA LEU A 122 10.82 -12.88 3.70
C LEU A 122 9.54 -13.59 4.15
N ASN A 123 8.75 -13.02 5.08
CA ASN A 123 7.51 -13.64 5.59
C ASN A 123 6.23 -12.88 5.23
N ALA A 124 6.33 -11.80 4.44
CA ALA A 124 5.19 -10.94 4.13
C ALA A 124 4.02 -11.69 3.49
N LEU A 125 4.26 -12.82 2.79
CA LEU A 125 3.19 -13.66 2.24
C LEU A 125 2.42 -14.44 3.33
N ASN A 126 3.10 -14.86 4.39
CA ASN A 126 2.53 -15.65 5.49
C ASN A 126 1.83 -14.78 6.54
N GLU A 127 2.13 -13.47 6.58
CA GLU A 127 1.44 -12.54 7.45
C GLU A 127 -0.03 -12.34 7.02
N PRO A 128 -0.94 -12.11 7.98
CA PRO A 128 -2.35 -11.88 7.67
C PRO A 128 -2.61 -10.52 7.01
N PHE A 129 -1.59 -9.68 6.91
CA PHE A 129 -1.64 -8.39 6.26
C PHE A 129 -0.46 -8.16 5.32
N TYR A 130 -0.57 -7.14 4.48
CA TYR A 130 0.51 -6.59 3.67
C TYR A 130 0.54 -5.06 3.82
N VAL A 131 1.72 -4.44 3.87
CA VAL A 131 1.84 -2.98 3.99
C VAL A 131 2.45 -2.40 2.73
N PHE A 132 1.72 -1.49 2.12
CA PHE A 132 2.15 -0.73 0.95
C PHE A 132 3.03 0.44 1.37
N LYS A 133 4.31 0.16 1.59
CA LYS A 133 5.30 1.15 2.04
C LYS A 133 5.66 2.17 0.96
N ASP A 134 5.69 1.73 -0.30
CA ASP A 134 6.27 2.51 -1.39
C ASP A 134 5.20 2.78 -2.44
N TYR A 135 4.57 3.95 -2.35
CA TYR A 135 3.89 4.58 -3.47
C TYR A 135 4.32 6.03 -3.47
N PHE A 136 5.09 6.40 -4.48
CA PHE A 136 5.41 7.78 -4.79
C PHE A 136 4.10 8.45 -5.21
N VAL A 137 3.57 9.29 -4.33
CA VAL A 137 2.65 10.38 -4.67
C VAL A 137 3.48 11.65 -4.62
#